data_AF-A0A812RV29-F1
#
_entry.id   AF-A0A812RV29-F1
#
_cell.length_a   1.000
_cell.length_b   1.000
_cell.length_c   1.000
_cell.angle_alpha   90.00
_cell.angle_beta   90.00
_cell.angle_gamma   90.00
#
_symmetry.space_group_name_H-M   'P 1'
#
loop_
_entity.id
_entity.type
_entity.pdbx_description
1 polymer ?
#
loop_
_entity_poly.entity_id
_entity_poly.type
_entity_poly.pdbx_seq_one_letter_code
_entity_poly.pdbx_strand_id
1 'polypeptide(L)'
;MDAVYKLLTDAGLMYTQKVSSTFIGVHPSNRDGCGVSTKHVHDLLADLVSLGWSQSEFKGLCVEVSDSERSSVYQWNKELVDNSDGQLPDFPSEAHVKYATIGGSHTNQVLRCFLSKVPSSAVGVTDGARLSLNRLQELDRDFWTACTEGATWRVISGIVPERFPSFCGLAQSAANASGHVAREESELQLCRKIHTEVAKAYQAGKTTVTYQDVKEAVLRSKPRAAATVPALFLFTLRYSGGQAQLRHMILHFAYAIDEARSLTGSDIKKLLGLSMVGKVAHATALLSKCRELCTNNSVPAAISLKYLGFLQVHIIAILLEKKKIMKQETVEKAAEECINEILRETKMTFENPFKHSSSEGSSSRSPSGKTTKEEQGLVPLVG
;
A
#
# COMPACT_ATOMS: atom_id res chain seq x y z
N MET A 1 -1.96 20.32 -17.25
CA MET A 1 -1.32 19.10 -17.79
C MET A 1 -1.36 19.02 -19.30
N ASP A 2 -2.42 19.46 -19.97
CA ASP A 2 -2.48 19.40 -21.44
C ASP A 2 -1.32 20.15 -22.12
N ALA A 3 -0.90 21.30 -21.58
CA ALA A 3 0.30 21.99 -22.05
C ALA A 3 1.57 21.15 -21.90
N VAL A 4 1.69 20.37 -20.81
CA VAL A 4 2.83 19.44 -20.60
C VAL A 4 2.77 18.31 -21.61
N TYR A 5 1.60 17.69 -21.83
CA TYR A 5 1.43 16.64 -22.83
C TYR A 5 1.72 17.14 -24.24
N LYS A 6 1.34 18.38 -24.57
CA LYS A 6 1.70 19.01 -25.83
C LYS A 6 3.22 19.15 -25.97
N LEU A 7 3.91 19.69 -24.95
CA LEU A 7 5.36 19.82 -24.96
C LEU A 7 6.06 18.46 -25.15
N LEU A 8 5.60 17.43 -24.45
CA LEU A 8 6.15 16.08 -24.60
C LEU A 8 5.90 15.51 -26.00
N THR A 9 4.72 15.76 -26.58
CA THR A 9 4.39 15.32 -27.95
C THR A 9 5.26 16.03 -28.98
N ASP A 10 5.40 17.35 -28.88
CA ASP A 10 6.23 18.16 -29.76
C ASP A 10 7.72 17.75 -29.68
N ALA A 11 8.17 17.28 -28.51
CA ALA A 11 9.52 16.77 -28.29
C ALA A 11 9.71 15.28 -28.67
N GLY A 12 8.67 14.60 -29.16
CA GLY A 12 8.72 13.16 -29.47
C GLY A 12 8.81 12.24 -28.25
N LEU A 13 8.52 12.76 -27.05
CA LEU A 13 8.55 12.05 -25.77
C LEU A 13 7.16 11.53 -25.34
N MET A 14 6.13 11.82 -26.12
CA MET A 14 4.79 11.28 -25.97
C MET A 14 4.24 10.96 -27.36
N TYR A 15 3.67 9.77 -27.51
CA TYR A 15 3.12 9.30 -28.78
C TYR A 15 1.82 8.52 -28.57
N THR A 16 1.10 8.27 -29.66
CA THR A 16 -0.13 7.47 -29.64
C THR A 16 0.12 6.14 -30.32
N GLN A 17 -0.28 5.04 -29.69
CA GLN A 17 -0.08 3.69 -30.23
C GLN A 17 -1.23 2.76 -29.85
N LYS A 18 -1.64 1.87 -30.77
CA LYS A 18 -2.52 0.75 -30.44
C LYS A 18 -1.69 -0.33 -29.73
N VAL A 19 -2.04 -0.65 -28.50
CA VAL A 19 -1.27 -1.58 -27.65
C VAL A 19 -2.22 -2.60 -27.04
N SER A 20 -1.84 -3.88 -27.12
CA SER A 20 -2.54 -4.96 -26.43
C SER A 20 -2.45 -4.78 -24.92
N SER A 21 -3.58 -4.94 -24.24
CA SER A 21 -3.67 -4.86 -22.78
C SER A 21 -2.76 -5.88 -22.07
N THR A 22 -2.37 -6.96 -22.74
CA THR A 22 -1.44 -7.99 -22.24
C THR A 22 -0.02 -7.47 -21.99
N PHE A 23 0.34 -6.32 -22.55
CA PHE A 23 1.68 -5.72 -22.36
C PHE A 23 1.70 -4.56 -21.36
N ILE A 24 0.55 -4.23 -20.77
CA ILE A 24 0.38 -3.02 -19.95
C ILE A 24 0.02 -3.43 -18.52
N GLY A 25 0.95 -3.23 -17.59
CA GLY A 25 0.73 -3.36 -16.15
C GLY A 25 0.17 -2.10 -15.51
N VAL A 26 -0.01 -2.13 -14.20
CA VAL A 26 -0.36 -0.96 -13.37
C VAL A 26 0.93 -0.37 -12.81
N HIS A 27 1.16 0.94 -13.00
CA HIS A 27 2.32 1.61 -12.42
C HIS A 27 2.16 1.72 -10.88
N PRO A 28 3.22 1.54 -10.08
CA PRO A 28 3.14 1.64 -8.61
C PRO A 28 2.62 3.00 -8.10
N SER A 29 2.87 4.10 -8.81
CA SER A 29 2.30 5.41 -8.47
C SER A 29 0.83 5.62 -8.87
N ASN A 30 0.19 4.65 -9.54
CA ASN A 30 -1.20 4.77 -9.97
C ASN A 30 -2.13 4.83 -8.75
N ARG A 31 -3.15 5.71 -8.79
CA ARG A 31 -4.07 5.96 -7.67
C ARG A 31 -3.35 6.15 -6.34
N ASP A 32 -2.31 6.99 -6.32
CA ASP A 32 -1.53 7.33 -5.12
C ASP A 32 -0.93 6.10 -4.41
N GLY A 33 -0.61 5.05 -5.17
CA GLY A 33 -0.10 3.79 -4.64
C GLY A 33 -1.17 2.79 -4.21
N CYS A 34 -2.44 2.98 -4.61
CA CYS A 34 -3.47 1.98 -4.42
C CYS A 34 -3.58 0.99 -5.58
N GLY A 35 -3.09 1.34 -6.77
CA GLY A 35 -3.22 0.49 -7.95
C GLY A 35 -4.67 0.37 -8.46
N VAL A 36 -5.23 -0.84 -8.45
CA VAL A 36 -6.59 -1.14 -8.92
C VAL A 36 -7.40 -1.87 -7.85
N SER A 37 -8.70 -1.62 -7.81
CA SER A 37 -9.64 -2.39 -6.98
C SER A 37 -10.32 -3.45 -7.84
N THR A 38 -10.18 -4.71 -7.45
CA THR A 38 -10.83 -5.85 -8.12
C THR A 38 -12.34 -5.64 -8.28
N LYS A 39 -13.02 -5.19 -7.22
CA LYS A 39 -14.44 -4.88 -7.27
C LYS A 39 -14.74 -3.80 -8.32
N HIS A 40 -13.97 -2.71 -8.34
CA HIS A 40 -14.20 -1.63 -9.30
C HIS A 40 -13.90 -2.06 -10.74
N VAL A 41 -12.98 -3.00 -10.96
CA VAL A 41 -12.72 -3.56 -12.29
C VAL A 41 -13.96 -4.31 -12.78
N HIS A 42 -14.56 -5.17 -11.94
CA HIS A 42 -15.76 -5.92 -12.33
C HIS A 42 -17.02 -5.05 -12.41
N ASP A 43 -17.16 -4.03 -11.56
CA ASP A 43 -18.24 -3.05 -11.70
C ASP A 43 -18.09 -2.28 -13.03
N LEU A 44 -16.88 -1.86 -13.41
CA LEU A 44 -16.63 -1.19 -14.69
C LEU A 44 -16.84 -2.14 -15.88
N LEU A 45 -16.50 -3.41 -15.73
CA LEU A 45 -16.80 -4.42 -16.74
C LEU A 45 -18.31 -4.47 -17.01
N ALA A 46 -19.13 -4.55 -15.96
CA ALA A 46 -20.58 -4.58 -16.09
C ALA A 46 -21.12 -3.30 -16.77
N ASP A 47 -20.60 -2.13 -16.40
CA ASP A 47 -20.97 -0.87 -17.05
C ASP A 47 -20.60 -0.87 -18.55
N LEU A 48 -19.39 -1.29 -18.91
CA LEU A 48 -18.96 -1.33 -20.31
C LEU A 48 -19.77 -2.33 -21.14
N VAL A 49 -20.14 -3.48 -20.55
CA VAL A 49 -21.04 -4.45 -21.18
C VAL A 49 -22.44 -3.87 -21.40
N SER A 50 -22.93 -3.06 -20.45
CA SER A 50 -24.27 -2.46 -20.54
C SER A 50 -24.34 -1.23 -21.44
N LEU A 51 -23.28 -0.41 -21.48
CA LEU A 51 -23.24 0.87 -22.20
C LEU A 51 -22.65 0.74 -23.60
N GLY A 52 -21.84 -0.29 -23.83
CA GLY A 52 -21.03 -0.45 -25.02
C GLY A 52 -19.67 0.23 -24.89
N TRP A 53 -18.71 -0.28 -25.65
CA TRP A 53 -17.38 0.29 -25.77
C TRP A 53 -17.35 1.42 -26.79
N SER A 54 -16.58 2.47 -26.47
CA SER A 54 -16.22 3.49 -27.44
C SER A 54 -14.75 3.87 -27.29
N GLN A 55 -13.98 3.68 -28.36
CA GLN A 55 -12.57 4.05 -28.42
C GLN A 55 -12.36 5.57 -28.31
N SER A 56 -13.33 6.41 -28.73
CA SER A 56 -13.22 7.86 -28.60
C SER A 56 -13.36 8.33 -27.15
N GLU A 57 -14.09 7.58 -26.33
CA GLU A 57 -14.26 7.85 -24.90
C GLU A 57 -13.09 7.30 -24.06
N PHE A 58 -12.37 6.29 -24.58
CA PHE A 58 -11.21 5.73 -23.89
C PHE A 58 -9.99 6.65 -23.99
N LYS A 59 -9.61 7.26 -22.85
CA LYS A 59 -8.46 8.18 -22.72
C LYS A 59 -7.28 7.58 -21.96
N GLY A 60 -6.83 6.38 -22.36
CA GLY A 60 -5.69 5.68 -21.76
C GLY A 60 -4.41 6.50 -21.73
N LEU A 61 -3.66 6.41 -20.63
CA LEU A 61 -2.32 6.99 -20.46
C LEU A 61 -1.41 5.97 -19.77
N CYS A 62 -0.30 5.62 -20.42
CA CYS A 62 0.72 4.75 -19.86
C CYS A 62 2.12 5.31 -20.09
N VAL A 63 3.09 4.74 -19.39
CA VAL A 63 4.52 5.05 -19.54
C VAL A 63 5.25 3.77 -19.94
N GLU A 64 6.29 3.90 -20.78
CA GLU A 64 7.23 2.80 -21.04
C GLU A 64 7.92 2.39 -19.75
N VAL A 65 8.02 1.08 -19.54
CA VAL A 65 8.72 0.50 -18.39
C VAL A 65 10.16 0.24 -18.81
N SER A 66 11.10 0.92 -18.17
CA SER A 66 12.53 0.71 -18.42
C SER A 66 13.01 -0.62 -17.85
N ASP A 67 14.15 -1.11 -18.32
CA ASP A 67 14.72 -2.37 -17.82
C ASP A 67 15.11 -2.29 -16.34
N SER A 68 15.44 -1.10 -15.84
CA SER A 68 15.82 -0.90 -14.44
C SER A 68 14.65 -0.97 -13.46
N GLU A 69 13.43 -0.65 -13.91
CA GLU A 69 12.23 -0.68 -13.06
C GLU A 69 11.33 -1.90 -13.32
N ARG A 70 11.53 -2.62 -14.43
CA ARG A 70 10.67 -3.73 -14.89
C ARG A 70 10.35 -4.74 -13.80
N SER A 71 11.37 -5.18 -13.04
CA SER A 71 11.17 -6.17 -11.98
C SER A 71 10.28 -5.64 -10.86
N SER A 72 10.44 -4.37 -10.48
CA SER A 72 9.63 -3.76 -9.42
C SER A 72 8.18 -3.53 -9.85
N VAL A 73 7.97 -3.09 -11.10
CA VAL A 73 6.63 -2.93 -11.68
C VAL A 73 5.94 -4.29 -11.85
N TYR A 74 6.68 -5.32 -12.29
CA TYR A 74 6.16 -6.68 -12.41
C TYR A 74 5.74 -7.24 -11.05
N GLN A 75 6.61 -7.13 -10.03
CA GLN A 75 6.31 -7.60 -8.68
C GLN A 75 5.09 -6.89 -8.08
N TRP A 76 4.97 -5.58 -8.28
CA TRP A 76 3.78 -4.83 -7.89
C TRP A 76 2.49 -5.38 -8.53
N ASN A 77 2.54 -5.73 -9.83
CA ASN A 77 1.39 -6.31 -10.51
C ASN A 77 1.11 -7.75 -10.05
N LYS A 78 2.15 -8.52 -9.73
CA LYS A 78 2.02 -9.86 -9.13
C LYS A 78 1.26 -9.77 -7.80
N GLU A 79 1.63 -8.83 -6.93
CA GLU A 79 0.95 -8.60 -5.67
C GLU A 79 -0.53 -8.22 -5.85
N LEU A 80 -0.85 -7.36 -6.83
CA LEU A 80 -2.24 -7.04 -7.15
C LEU A 80 -3.05 -8.28 -7.55
N VAL A 81 -2.44 -9.18 -8.32
CA VAL A 81 -3.08 -10.43 -8.79
C VAL A 81 -3.23 -11.43 -7.65
N ASP A 82 -2.18 -11.64 -6.86
CA ASP A 82 -2.17 -12.58 -5.74
C ASP A 82 -3.21 -12.19 -4.66
N ASN A 83 -3.51 -10.89 -4.51
CA ASN A 83 -4.54 -10.37 -3.60
C ASN A 83 -5.93 -10.21 -4.26
N SER A 84 -6.15 -10.76 -5.45
CA SER A 84 -7.40 -10.59 -6.20
C SER A 84 -8.38 -11.76 -6.09
N ASP A 85 -8.03 -12.86 -5.40
CA ASP A 85 -8.83 -14.10 -5.35
C ASP A 85 -9.17 -14.64 -6.75
N GLY A 86 -8.21 -14.56 -7.68
CA GLY A 86 -8.36 -15.05 -9.06
C GLY A 86 -9.25 -14.19 -9.96
N GLN A 87 -9.61 -12.99 -9.51
CA GLN A 87 -10.46 -12.04 -10.25
C GLN A 87 -9.68 -11.07 -11.13
N LEU A 88 -8.35 -11.02 -11.00
CA LEU A 88 -7.45 -10.32 -11.92
C LEU A 88 -6.50 -11.31 -12.61
N PRO A 89 -6.16 -11.07 -13.89
CA PRO A 89 -5.28 -11.96 -14.64
C PRO A 89 -3.80 -11.68 -14.37
N ASP A 90 -3.01 -12.76 -14.28
CA ASP A 90 -1.55 -12.70 -14.11
C ASP A 90 -0.83 -12.33 -15.41
N PHE A 91 0.43 -11.94 -15.31
CA PHE A 91 1.34 -11.80 -16.44
C PHE A 91 2.10 -13.12 -16.68
N PRO A 92 2.34 -13.52 -17.94
CA PRO A 92 3.10 -14.74 -18.21
C PRO A 92 4.55 -14.67 -17.76
N SER A 93 5.16 -13.49 -17.82
CA SER A 93 6.52 -13.22 -17.33
C SER A 93 6.76 -11.72 -17.20
N GLU A 94 7.84 -11.37 -16.49
CA GLU A 94 8.31 -9.99 -16.35
C GLU A 94 8.54 -9.29 -17.70
N ALA A 95 9.06 -10.00 -18.70
CA ALA A 95 9.32 -9.47 -20.04
C ALA A 95 8.04 -9.02 -20.79
N HIS A 96 6.85 -9.45 -20.34
CA HIS A 96 5.59 -9.01 -20.92
C HIS A 96 5.19 -7.60 -20.45
N VAL A 97 5.69 -7.12 -19.31
CA VAL A 97 5.34 -5.79 -18.80
C VAL A 97 6.18 -4.74 -19.51
N LYS A 98 5.68 -4.23 -20.64
CA LYS A 98 6.36 -3.21 -21.47
C LYS A 98 5.94 -1.79 -21.12
N TYR A 99 4.72 -1.64 -20.64
CA TYR A 99 4.16 -0.35 -20.26
C TYR A 99 3.47 -0.47 -18.90
N ALA A 100 3.28 0.67 -18.23
CA ALA A 100 2.56 0.74 -16.97
C ALA A 100 1.55 1.89 -17.00
N THR A 101 0.30 1.63 -16.62
CA THR A 101 -0.77 2.63 -16.67
C THR A 101 -0.56 3.72 -15.62
N ILE A 102 -0.76 4.97 -16.03
CA ILE A 102 -0.92 6.15 -15.18
C ILE A 102 -2.40 6.56 -15.11
N GLY A 103 -3.16 6.37 -16.19
CA GLY A 103 -4.61 6.53 -16.26
C GLY A 103 -5.26 5.45 -17.12
N GLY A 104 -6.48 5.03 -16.78
CA GLY A 104 -7.18 3.94 -17.47
C GLY A 104 -6.82 2.53 -16.98
N SER A 105 -6.24 2.41 -15.78
CA SER A 105 -5.81 1.13 -15.17
C SER A 105 -6.94 0.11 -15.07
N HIS A 106 -8.12 0.51 -14.62
CA HIS A 106 -9.27 -0.39 -14.47
C HIS A 106 -9.77 -0.88 -15.83
N THR A 107 -9.91 0.01 -16.82
CA THR A 107 -10.29 -0.36 -18.19
C THR A 107 -9.30 -1.35 -18.79
N ASN A 108 -7.99 -1.13 -18.63
CA ASN A 108 -6.98 -2.08 -19.07
C ASN A 108 -7.17 -3.46 -18.43
N GLN A 109 -7.46 -3.51 -17.13
CA GLN A 109 -7.74 -4.78 -16.46
C GLN A 109 -9.01 -5.45 -16.96
N VAL A 110 -10.07 -4.71 -17.27
CA VAL A 110 -11.28 -5.27 -17.91
C VAL A 110 -10.94 -5.98 -19.22
N LEU A 111 -10.13 -5.34 -20.09
CA LEU A 111 -9.69 -5.95 -21.35
C LEU A 111 -8.91 -7.25 -21.10
N ARG A 112 -7.98 -7.25 -20.13
CA ARG A 112 -7.21 -8.45 -19.75
C ARG A 112 -8.09 -9.55 -19.15
N CYS A 113 -9.12 -9.18 -18.39
CA CYS A 113 -10.08 -10.10 -17.77
C CYS A 113 -10.81 -10.93 -18.83
N PHE A 114 -11.27 -10.29 -19.93
CA PHE A 114 -11.88 -10.99 -21.06
C PHE A 114 -10.92 -11.95 -21.75
N LEU A 115 -9.69 -11.51 -22.03
CA LEU A 115 -8.66 -12.36 -22.65
C LEU A 115 -8.34 -13.60 -21.81
N SER A 116 -8.35 -13.46 -20.48
CA SER A 116 -8.02 -14.54 -19.54
C SER A 116 -9.24 -15.36 -19.09
N LYS A 117 -10.43 -14.98 -19.57
CA LYS A 117 -11.71 -15.62 -19.23
C LYS A 117 -11.93 -15.69 -17.72
N VAL A 118 -11.62 -14.63 -16.97
CA VAL A 118 -11.76 -14.67 -15.49
C VAL A 118 -13.21 -14.96 -15.09
N PRO A 119 -13.44 -15.58 -13.90
CA PRO A 119 -14.80 -15.76 -13.38
C PRO A 119 -15.53 -14.42 -13.31
N SER A 120 -16.81 -14.40 -13.68
CA SER A 120 -17.62 -13.19 -13.62
C SER A 120 -19.11 -13.52 -13.55
N SER A 121 -19.88 -12.64 -12.92
CA SER A 121 -21.35 -12.68 -12.89
C SER A 121 -21.99 -11.76 -13.93
N ALA A 122 -21.21 -11.17 -14.85
CA ALA A 122 -21.74 -10.28 -15.88
C ALA A 122 -22.68 -11.04 -16.83
N VAL A 123 -23.92 -10.55 -16.91
CA VAL A 123 -24.98 -11.14 -17.73
C VAL A 123 -24.69 -10.90 -19.22
N GLY A 124 -24.96 -11.91 -20.05
CA GLY A 124 -24.87 -11.78 -21.51
C GLY A 124 -23.47 -11.96 -22.12
N VAL A 125 -22.41 -11.90 -21.30
CA VAL A 125 -21.01 -12.03 -21.77
C VAL A 125 -20.23 -13.17 -21.13
N THR A 126 -20.92 -14.10 -20.49
CA THR A 126 -20.32 -15.26 -19.82
C THR A 126 -20.71 -16.59 -20.48
N ASP A 127 -19.83 -17.57 -20.35
CA ASP A 127 -20.06 -18.98 -20.68
C ASP A 127 -19.57 -19.83 -19.50
N GLY A 128 -20.47 -20.59 -18.88
CA GLY A 128 -20.15 -21.39 -17.69
C GLY A 128 -19.53 -20.57 -16.53
N ALA A 129 -20.08 -19.39 -16.23
CA ALA A 129 -19.63 -18.44 -15.20
C ALA A 129 -18.24 -17.79 -15.44
N ARG A 130 -17.68 -17.91 -16.65
CA ARG A 130 -16.43 -17.26 -17.04
C ARG A 130 -16.68 -16.30 -18.20
N LEU A 131 -15.93 -15.20 -18.27
CA LEU A 131 -16.05 -14.26 -19.38
C LEU A 131 -15.76 -14.94 -20.72
N SER A 132 -16.55 -14.61 -21.74
CA SER A 132 -16.46 -15.20 -23.07
C SER A 132 -16.28 -14.14 -24.15
N LEU A 133 -15.14 -14.19 -24.84
CA LEU A 133 -14.88 -13.34 -26.01
C LEU A 133 -15.88 -13.58 -27.14
N ASN A 134 -16.39 -14.81 -27.30
CA ASN A 134 -17.37 -15.10 -28.35
C ASN A 134 -18.69 -14.39 -28.06
N ARG A 135 -19.16 -14.43 -26.79
CA ARG A 135 -20.34 -13.69 -26.36
C ARG A 135 -20.13 -12.18 -26.46
N LEU A 136 -18.94 -11.71 -26.09
CA LEU A 136 -18.60 -10.30 -26.24
C LEU A 136 -18.63 -9.87 -27.71
N GLN A 137 -18.13 -10.69 -28.64
CA GLN A 137 -18.14 -10.40 -30.07
C GLN A 137 -19.55 -10.29 -30.65
N GLU A 138 -20.46 -11.16 -30.20
CA GLU A 138 -21.89 -11.12 -30.58
C GLU A 138 -22.58 -9.85 -30.05
N LEU A 139 -22.21 -9.41 -28.85
CA LEU A 139 -22.80 -8.24 -28.18
C LEU A 139 -22.23 -6.91 -28.66
N ASP A 140 -20.91 -6.80 -28.69
CA ASP A 140 -20.15 -5.58 -28.97
C ASP A 140 -18.81 -5.91 -29.64
N ARG A 141 -18.79 -5.76 -30.97
CA ARG A 141 -17.63 -6.07 -31.81
C ARG A 141 -16.46 -5.10 -31.58
N ASP A 142 -16.72 -3.86 -31.21
CA ASP A 142 -15.67 -2.87 -30.98
C ASP A 142 -14.99 -3.14 -29.63
N PHE A 143 -15.76 -3.53 -28.62
CA PHE A 143 -15.21 -3.96 -27.34
C PHE A 143 -14.38 -5.24 -27.50
N TRP A 144 -14.89 -6.21 -28.27
CA TRP A 144 -14.13 -7.41 -28.61
C TRP A 144 -12.81 -7.06 -29.30
N THR A 145 -12.83 -6.13 -30.28
CA THR A 145 -11.64 -5.66 -30.99
C THR A 145 -10.63 -5.01 -30.05
N ALA A 146 -11.10 -4.18 -29.11
CA ALA A 146 -10.24 -3.57 -28.09
C ALA A 146 -9.58 -4.62 -27.18
N CYS A 147 -10.28 -5.73 -26.90
CA CYS A 147 -9.71 -6.84 -26.13
C CYS A 147 -8.64 -7.59 -26.94
N THR A 148 -8.95 -8.01 -28.17
CA THR A 148 -8.11 -8.94 -28.95
C THR A 148 -6.97 -8.26 -29.70
N GLU A 149 -7.17 -7.03 -30.16
CA GLU A 149 -6.18 -6.29 -30.95
C GLU A 149 -5.55 -5.13 -30.18
N GLY A 150 -6.07 -4.82 -28.99
CA GLY A 150 -5.63 -3.71 -28.16
C GLY A 150 -6.41 -2.42 -28.40
N ALA A 151 -6.21 -1.47 -27.50
CA ALA A 151 -6.82 -0.14 -27.53
C ALA A 151 -5.78 0.92 -27.87
N THR A 152 -6.22 2.09 -28.30
CA THR A 152 -5.33 3.23 -28.54
C THR A 152 -4.94 3.90 -27.22
N TRP A 153 -3.63 3.97 -26.96
CA TRP A 153 -3.05 4.57 -25.76
C TRP A 153 -2.22 5.79 -26.12
N ARG A 154 -2.20 6.76 -25.19
CA ARG A 154 -1.13 7.75 -25.13
C ARG A 154 0.01 7.20 -24.30
N VAL A 155 1.19 7.09 -24.90
CA VAL A 155 2.37 6.49 -24.31
C VAL A 155 3.40 7.59 -24.04
N ILE A 156 3.86 7.65 -22.80
CA ILE A 156 4.97 8.51 -22.38
C ILE A 156 6.27 7.72 -22.48
N SER A 157 7.31 8.30 -23.07
CA SER A 157 8.62 7.67 -23.14
C SER A 157 9.22 7.47 -21.75
N GLY A 158 9.91 6.34 -21.53
CA GLY A 158 10.57 6.00 -20.27
C GLY A 158 11.63 7.02 -19.83
N ILE A 159 12.17 7.79 -20.78
CA ILE A 159 13.10 8.89 -20.50
C ILE A 159 12.47 9.96 -19.59
N VAL A 160 11.16 10.17 -19.68
CA VAL A 160 10.47 11.21 -18.91
C VAL A 160 10.47 10.93 -17.41
N PRO A 161 9.96 9.78 -16.89
CA PRO A 161 10.06 9.49 -15.46
C PRO A 161 11.50 9.30 -14.98
N GLU A 162 12.43 8.82 -15.83
CA GLU A 162 13.85 8.74 -15.48
C GLU A 162 14.45 10.12 -15.19
N ARG A 163 14.12 11.12 -16.03
CA ARG A 163 14.60 12.51 -15.85
C ARG A 163 13.78 13.30 -14.85
N PHE A 164 12.50 12.98 -14.70
CA PHE A 164 11.54 13.68 -13.85
C PHE A 164 10.76 12.68 -12.99
N PRO A 165 11.35 12.14 -11.91
CA PRO A 165 10.73 11.06 -11.12
C PRO A 165 9.34 11.40 -10.53
N SER A 166 9.02 12.68 -10.35
CA SER A 166 7.71 13.14 -9.85
C SER A 166 6.62 13.17 -10.93
N PHE A 167 6.96 12.98 -12.21
CA PHE A 167 6.04 13.10 -13.34
C PHE A 167 4.86 12.14 -13.22
N CYS A 168 5.10 10.86 -12.94
CA CYS A 168 4.05 9.83 -12.86
C CYS A 168 2.98 10.19 -11.82
N GLY A 169 3.39 10.70 -10.65
CA GLY A 169 2.45 11.18 -9.62
C GLY A 169 1.67 12.43 -10.05
N LEU A 170 2.33 13.39 -10.71
CA LEU A 170 1.67 14.59 -11.23
C LEU A 170 0.62 14.25 -12.32
N ALA A 171 1.01 13.38 -13.26
CA ALA A 171 0.16 12.96 -14.38
C ALA A 171 -1.06 12.16 -13.90
N GLN A 172 -0.88 11.26 -12.93
CA GLN A 172 -1.98 10.54 -12.29
C GLN A 172 -2.94 11.51 -11.57
N SER A 173 -2.42 12.47 -10.82
CA SER A 173 -3.26 13.43 -10.08
C SER A 173 -4.13 14.26 -11.03
N ALA A 174 -3.59 14.64 -12.18
CA ALA A 174 -4.34 15.34 -13.21
C ALA A 174 -5.35 14.46 -13.95
N ALA A 175 -5.04 13.18 -14.17
CA ALA A 175 -5.99 12.22 -14.74
C ALA A 175 -7.22 12.06 -13.85
N ASN A 176 -7.04 12.03 -12.52
CA ASN A 176 -8.16 12.00 -11.57
C ASN A 176 -8.98 13.30 -11.61
N ALA A 177 -8.33 14.46 -11.73
CA ALA A 177 -9.01 15.76 -11.74
C ALA A 177 -9.85 16.00 -13.02
N SER A 178 -9.53 15.32 -14.13
CA SER A 178 -10.20 15.49 -15.43
C SER A 178 -11.23 14.40 -15.73
N GLY A 179 -11.16 13.25 -15.04
CA GLY A 179 -12.05 12.12 -15.22
C GLY A 179 -13.29 12.15 -14.33
N HIS A 180 -14.26 13.03 -14.59
CA HIS A 180 -15.55 12.99 -13.87
C HIS A 180 -16.45 11.79 -14.24
N VAL A 181 -16.01 10.93 -15.18
CA VAL A 181 -16.68 9.69 -15.60
C VAL A 181 -15.83 8.43 -15.27
N ALA A 182 -14.53 8.59 -14.97
CA ALA A 182 -13.63 7.48 -14.66
C ALA A 182 -13.55 7.29 -13.13
N ARG A 183 -14.09 6.16 -12.63
CA ARG A 183 -14.13 5.70 -11.23
C ARG A 183 -13.41 6.60 -10.21
N GLU A 184 -14.22 7.35 -9.45
CA GLU A 184 -13.85 8.39 -8.49
C GLU A 184 -12.72 7.99 -7.50
N GLU A 185 -11.98 8.98 -7.01
CA GLU A 185 -11.02 8.83 -5.90
C GLU A 185 -11.79 8.47 -4.61
N SER A 186 -11.50 7.30 -4.02
CA SER A 186 -12.18 6.81 -2.81
C SER A 186 -11.59 7.42 -1.53
N GLU A 187 -12.31 7.37 -0.41
CA GLU A 187 -11.76 7.84 0.87
C GLU A 187 -10.50 7.08 1.29
N LEU A 188 -10.39 5.79 0.97
CA LEU A 188 -9.18 5.01 1.25
C LEU A 188 -7.99 5.47 0.42
N GLN A 189 -8.20 5.84 -0.86
CA GLN A 189 -7.15 6.45 -1.67
C GLN A 189 -6.73 7.80 -1.08
N LEU A 190 -7.69 8.62 -0.63
CA LEU A 190 -7.39 9.87 0.07
C LEU A 190 -6.59 9.64 1.35
N CYS A 191 -6.94 8.64 2.15
CA CYS A 191 -6.15 8.26 3.33
C CYS A 191 -4.72 7.86 2.96
N ARG A 192 -4.53 7.07 1.89
CA ARG A 192 -3.19 6.68 1.41
C ARG A 192 -2.38 7.90 0.98
N LYS A 193 -3.01 8.81 0.22
CA LYS A 193 -2.40 10.07 -0.22
C LYS A 193 -1.99 10.96 0.96
N ILE A 194 -2.88 11.13 1.93
CA ILE A 194 -2.59 11.85 3.18
C ILE A 194 -1.38 11.22 3.88
N HIS A 195 -1.38 9.90 4.04
CA HIS A 195 -0.28 9.18 4.69
C HIS A 195 1.06 9.44 3.98
N THR A 196 1.09 9.37 2.64
CA THR A 196 2.28 9.65 1.84
C THR A 196 2.78 11.09 2.02
N GLU A 197 1.89 12.09 1.98
CA GLU A 197 2.30 13.49 2.14
C GLU A 197 2.76 13.80 3.57
N VAL A 198 2.14 13.19 4.58
CA VAL A 198 2.59 13.27 5.97
C VAL A 198 3.98 12.65 6.13
N ALA A 199 4.22 11.47 5.56
CA ALA A 199 5.54 10.83 5.59
C ALA A 199 6.62 11.69 4.93
N LYS A 200 6.33 12.32 3.79
CA LYS A 200 7.25 13.27 3.13
C LYS A 200 7.56 14.47 4.02
N ALA A 201 6.56 15.03 4.71
CA ALA A 201 6.76 16.15 5.62
C ALA A 201 7.68 15.76 6.80
N TYR A 202 7.53 14.56 7.35
CA TYR A 202 8.44 14.02 8.37
C TYR A 202 9.87 13.83 7.83
N GLN A 203 10.02 13.26 6.64
CA GLN A 203 11.34 13.09 5.98
C GLN A 203 12.03 14.43 5.72
N ALA A 204 11.26 15.50 5.48
CA ALA A 204 11.76 16.86 5.36
C ALA A 204 12.11 17.52 6.71
N GLY A 205 12.07 16.77 7.83
CA GLY A 205 12.49 17.22 9.15
C GLY A 205 11.39 17.89 9.98
N LYS A 206 10.13 17.90 9.54
CA LYS A 206 9.03 18.39 10.39
C LYS A 206 8.76 17.39 11.51
N THR A 207 8.70 17.86 12.75
CA THR A 207 8.36 17.04 13.92
C THR A 207 6.85 16.98 14.17
N THR A 208 6.08 17.90 13.59
CA THR A 208 4.62 17.90 13.65
C THR A 208 4.08 18.30 12.29
N VAL A 209 3.12 17.51 11.80
CA VAL A 209 2.45 17.76 10.52
C VAL A 209 0.99 18.09 10.80
N THR A 210 0.58 19.28 10.41
CA THR A 210 -0.81 19.74 10.46
C THR A 210 -1.49 19.50 9.12
N TYR A 211 -2.82 19.55 9.09
CA TYR A 211 -3.55 19.46 7.84
C TYR A 211 -3.12 20.54 6.84
N GLN A 212 -2.84 21.75 7.32
CA GLN A 212 -2.45 22.88 6.48
C GLN A 212 -1.13 22.62 5.73
N ASP A 213 -0.23 21.81 6.31
CA ASP A 213 1.05 21.47 5.70
C ASP A 213 0.92 20.57 4.47
N VAL A 214 -0.11 19.72 4.43
CA VAL A 214 -0.33 18.73 3.36
C VAL A 214 -1.53 19.06 2.48
N LYS A 215 -2.35 20.04 2.87
CA LYS A 215 -3.63 20.39 2.24
C LYS A 215 -3.52 20.57 0.73
N GLU A 216 -2.59 21.40 0.26
CA GLU A 216 -2.47 21.72 -1.16
C GLU A 216 -2.06 20.50 -1.99
N ALA A 217 -1.19 19.66 -1.46
CA ALA A 217 -0.76 18.43 -2.13
C ALA A 217 -1.91 17.40 -2.19
N VAL A 218 -2.61 17.19 -1.08
CA VAL A 218 -3.74 16.25 -1.00
C VAL A 218 -4.89 16.68 -1.91
N LEU A 219 -5.27 17.97 -1.86
CA LEU A 219 -6.39 18.51 -2.64
C LEU A 219 -6.06 18.80 -4.11
N ARG A 220 -4.83 18.54 -4.57
CA ARG A 220 -4.41 18.79 -5.95
C ARG A 220 -5.25 18.03 -6.98
N SER A 221 -5.73 16.83 -6.64
CA SER A 221 -6.63 16.03 -7.50
C SER A 221 -8.07 16.56 -7.52
N LYS A 222 -8.38 17.61 -6.75
CA LYS A 222 -9.73 18.14 -6.54
C LYS A 222 -10.75 17.04 -6.19
N PRO A 223 -10.50 16.25 -5.13
CA PRO A 223 -11.39 15.16 -4.79
C PRO A 223 -12.79 15.67 -4.47
N ARG A 224 -13.83 14.96 -4.91
CA ARG A 224 -15.23 15.30 -4.59
C ARG A 224 -15.49 15.31 -3.08
N ALA A 225 -14.82 14.41 -2.38
CA ALA A 225 -14.82 14.33 -0.92
C ALA A 225 -13.89 15.37 -0.24
N ALA A 226 -13.52 16.47 -0.91
CA ALA A 226 -12.64 17.52 -0.34
C ALA A 226 -13.11 18.02 1.03
N ALA A 227 -14.43 18.09 1.26
CA ALA A 227 -15.02 18.50 2.53
C ALA A 227 -14.74 17.51 3.68
N THR A 228 -14.56 16.22 3.38
CA THR A 228 -14.27 15.19 4.39
C THR A 228 -12.77 14.97 4.59
N VAL A 229 -11.91 15.50 3.71
CA VAL A 229 -10.44 15.36 3.81
C VAL A 229 -9.88 15.78 5.18
N PRO A 230 -10.32 16.86 5.85
CA PRO A 230 -9.84 17.17 7.21
C PRO A 230 -10.14 16.05 8.22
N ALA A 231 -11.32 15.41 8.11
CA ALA A 231 -11.68 14.27 8.96
C ALA A 231 -10.87 13.02 8.60
N LEU A 232 -10.65 12.76 7.30
CA LEU A 232 -9.78 11.69 6.81
C LEU A 232 -8.32 11.91 7.24
N PHE A 233 -7.87 13.16 7.37
CA PHE A 233 -6.54 13.49 7.89
C PHE A 233 -6.39 13.07 9.34
N LEU A 234 -7.35 13.45 10.20
CA LEU A 234 -7.37 13.03 11.60
C LEU A 234 -7.50 11.50 11.73
N PHE A 235 -8.35 10.89 10.91
CA PHE A 235 -8.50 9.44 10.85
C PHE A 235 -7.17 8.77 10.46
N THR A 236 -6.53 9.22 9.39
CA THR A 236 -5.26 8.69 8.91
C THR A 236 -4.17 8.84 9.96
N LEU A 237 -4.02 10.00 10.59
CA LEU A 237 -3.03 10.16 11.66
C LEU A 237 -3.31 9.29 12.90
N ARG A 238 -4.60 9.07 13.22
CA ARG A 238 -4.99 8.29 14.40
C ARG A 238 -4.91 6.79 14.18
N TYR A 239 -5.11 6.34 12.94
CA TYR A 239 -5.31 4.93 12.60
C TYR A 239 -4.35 4.39 11.53
N SER A 240 -3.45 5.21 10.97
CA SER A 240 -2.34 4.78 10.11
C SER A 240 -1.00 5.11 10.78
N GLY A 241 -0.11 4.12 10.90
CA GLY A 241 1.24 4.29 11.47
C GLY A 241 1.28 4.53 13.00
N GLY A 242 2.36 4.08 13.65
CA GLY A 242 2.66 4.28 15.09
C GLY A 242 1.67 3.64 16.06
N GLN A 243 0.54 4.31 16.33
CA GLN A 243 -0.49 3.85 17.27
C GLN A 243 -1.40 2.76 16.70
N ALA A 244 -1.53 2.66 15.37
CA ALA A 244 -2.22 1.55 14.71
C ALA A 244 -1.50 0.21 14.97
N GLN A 245 -0.17 0.24 14.92
CA GLN A 245 0.65 -0.91 15.26
C GLN A 245 0.45 -1.32 16.72
N LEU A 246 0.43 -0.36 17.65
CA LEU A 246 0.10 -0.64 19.06
C LEU A 246 -1.29 -1.27 19.20
N ARG A 247 -2.31 -0.74 18.53
CA ARG A 247 -3.67 -1.31 18.57
C ARG A 247 -3.72 -2.73 18.02
N HIS A 248 -3.03 -3.01 16.90
CA HIS A 248 -2.92 -4.36 16.35
C HIS A 248 -2.19 -5.31 17.32
N MET A 249 -1.11 -4.86 17.94
CA MET A 249 -0.41 -5.61 18.97
C MET A 249 -1.32 -5.94 20.17
N ILE A 250 -2.10 -4.96 20.63
CA ILE A 250 -3.07 -5.13 21.72
C ILE A 250 -4.15 -6.15 21.32
N LEU A 251 -4.68 -6.08 20.10
CA LEU A 251 -5.67 -7.05 19.61
C LEU A 251 -5.07 -8.46 19.51
N HIS A 252 -3.88 -8.61 18.94
CA HIS A 252 -3.17 -9.88 18.89
C HIS A 252 -2.97 -10.46 20.30
N PHE A 253 -2.54 -9.64 21.26
CA PHE A 253 -2.40 -10.06 22.65
C PHE A 253 -3.74 -10.50 23.27
N ALA A 254 -4.81 -9.73 23.04
CA ALA A 254 -6.13 -10.04 23.59
C ALA A 254 -6.72 -11.34 23.04
N TYR A 255 -6.49 -11.66 21.76
CA TYR A 255 -7.04 -12.85 21.11
C TYR A 255 -6.13 -14.08 21.20
N ALA A 256 -4.82 -13.91 21.36
CA ALA A 256 -3.86 -15.03 21.41
C ALA A 256 -3.68 -15.62 22.82
N ILE A 257 -4.10 -14.89 23.87
CA ILE A 257 -3.94 -15.33 25.25
C ILE A 257 -5.29 -15.81 25.80
N ASP A 258 -5.41 -17.11 26.03
CA ASP A 258 -6.63 -17.80 26.51
C ASP A 258 -6.93 -17.56 28.01
N GLU A 259 -6.14 -16.73 28.70
CA GLU A 259 -6.37 -16.39 30.09
C GLU A 259 -7.38 -15.24 30.25
N ALA A 260 -8.52 -15.53 30.90
CA ALA A 260 -9.48 -14.53 31.31
C ALA A 260 -8.80 -13.43 32.16
N ARG A 261 -8.97 -12.15 31.78
CA ARG A 261 -8.36 -10.94 32.39
C ARG A 261 -6.87 -10.71 32.12
N SER A 262 -6.28 -11.35 31.10
CA SER A 262 -4.91 -11.05 30.64
C SER A 262 -4.73 -9.57 30.27
N LEU A 263 -5.77 -8.96 29.68
CA LEU A 263 -5.83 -7.55 29.31
C LEU A 263 -7.05 -6.85 29.95
N THR A 264 -6.81 -5.73 30.64
CA THR A 264 -7.86 -4.94 31.29
C THR A 264 -7.99 -3.54 30.68
N GLY A 265 -9.09 -2.84 30.99
CA GLY A 265 -9.23 -1.42 30.62
C GLY A 265 -8.15 -0.52 31.22
N SER A 266 -7.58 -0.87 32.38
CA SER A 266 -6.45 -0.15 32.97
C SER A 266 -5.16 -0.38 32.18
N ASP A 267 -4.93 -1.59 31.69
CA ASP A 267 -3.79 -1.91 30.84
C ASP A 267 -3.82 -1.11 29.53
N ILE A 268 -5.00 -1.01 28.91
CA ILE A 268 -5.20 -0.19 27.70
C ILE A 268 -4.89 1.28 27.99
N LYS A 269 -5.40 1.82 29.11
CA LYS A 269 -5.09 3.20 29.53
C LYS A 269 -3.60 3.42 29.80
N LYS A 270 -2.90 2.43 30.38
CA LYS A 270 -1.45 2.47 30.61
C LYS A 270 -0.70 2.55 29.28
N LEU A 271 -0.99 1.65 28.34
CA LEU A 271 -0.32 1.61 27.03
C LEU A 271 -0.55 2.87 26.19
N LEU A 272 -1.74 3.47 26.29
CA LEU A 272 -2.07 4.74 25.62
C LEU A 272 -1.65 5.98 26.42
N GLY A 273 -1.10 5.80 27.61
CA GLY A 273 -0.68 6.88 28.50
C GLY A 273 0.62 7.54 28.06
N LEU A 274 0.77 8.82 28.38
CA LEU A 274 1.96 9.63 28.02
C LEU A 274 3.27 9.02 28.51
N SER A 275 3.27 8.37 29.67
CA SER A 275 4.46 7.72 30.24
C SER A 275 4.96 6.52 29.44
N MET A 276 4.13 5.94 28.57
CA MET A 276 4.46 4.77 27.76
C MET A 276 4.87 5.12 26.32
N VAL A 277 4.72 6.38 25.89
CA VAL A 277 4.94 6.80 24.50
C VAL A 277 6.32 6.40 23.98
N GLY A 278 7.40 6.72 24.71
CA GLY A 278 8.76 6.38 24.29
C GLY A 278 9.01 4.87 24.22
N LYS A 279 8.49 4.10 25.18
CA LYS A 279 8.62 2.63 25.20
C LYS A 279 7.85 1.97 24.06
N VAL A 280 6.63 2.46 23.78
CA VAL A 280 5.79 1.99 22.68
C VAL A 280 6.42 2.33 21.33
N ALA A 281 6.95 3.55 21.16
CA ALA A 281 7.62 3.97 19.94
C ALA A 281 8.83 3.08 19.65
N HIS A 282 9.68 2.86 20.66
CA HIS A 282 10.84 1.96 20.55
C HIS A 282 10.44 0.53 20.18
N ALA A 283 9.45 -0.05 20.86
CA ALA A 283 8.96 -1.40 20.55
C ALA A 283 8.36 -1.50 19.14
N THR A 284 7.67 -0.45 18.69
CA THR A 284 7.09 -0.38 17.34
C THR A 284 8.18 -0.30 16.27
N ALA A 285 9.24 0.48 16.52
CA ALA A 285 10.39 0.58 15.63
C ALA A 285 11.12 -0.76 15.49
N LEU A 286 11.32 -1.49 16.59
CA LEU A 286 11.90 -2.85 16.57
C LEU A 286 11.06 -3.82 15.73
N LEU A 287 9.73 -3.82 15.91
CA LEU A 287 8.84 -4.67 15.13
C LEU A 287 8.87 -4.32 13.63
N SER A 288 8.93 -3.04 13.28
CA SER A 288 9.09 -2.60 11.89
C SER A 288 10.42 -3.07 11.30
N LYS A 289 11.51 -2.96 12.06
CA LYS A 289 12.83 -3.46 11.62
C LYS A 289 12.84 -4.98 11.41
N CYS A 290 12.15 -5.75 12.25
CA CYS A 290 11.96 -7.19 12.04
C CYS A 290 11.18 -7.50 10.75
N ARG A 291 10.12 -6.73 10.46
CA ARG A 291 9.36 -6.86 9.21
C ARG A 291 10.22 -6.57 7.98
N GLU A 292 10.94 -5.47 8.00
CA GLU A 292 11.85 -5.09 6.91
C GLU A 292 12.91 -6.16 6.66
N LEU A 293 13.51 -6.73 7.71
CA LEU A 293 14.44 -7.85 7.59
C LEU A 293 13.79 -9.06 6.91
N CYS A 294 12.57 -9.42 7.29
CA CYS A 294 11.85 -10.53 6.66
C CYS A 294 11.60 -10.26 5.17
N THR A 295 11.16 -9.06 4.82
CA THR A 295 10.90 -8.66 3.43
C THR A 295 12.20 -8.65 2.60
N ASN A 296 13.26 -8.01 3.11
CA ASN A 296 14.53 -7.87 2.40
C ASN A 296 15.24 -9.21 2.17
N ASN A 297 15.01 -10.19 3.04
CA ASN A 297 15.57 -11.53 2.90
C ASN A 297 14.58 -12.52 2.30
N SER A 298 13.43 -12.08 1.78
CA SER A 298 12.42 -12.95 1.15
C SER A 298 11.95 -14.12 2.03
N VAL A 299 11.80 -13.88 3.34
CA VAL A 299 11.25 -14.87 4.27
C VAL A 299 9.82 -15.24 3.85
N PRO A 300 9.46 -16.54 3.78
CA PRO A 300 8.12 -16.96 3.39
C PRO A 300 7.02 -16.27 4.22
N ALA A 301 5.99 -15.76 3.54
CA ALA A 301 4.95 -14.94 4.17
C ALA A 301 4.27 -15.63 5.37
N ALA A 302 3.99 -16.93 5.28
CA ALA A 302 3.39 -17.70 6.35
C ALA A 302 4.25 -17.74 7.62
N ILE A 303 5.58 -17.88 7.46
CA ILE A 303 6.54 -17.95 8.56
C ILE A 303 6.71 -16.56 9.18
N SER A 304 6.87 -15.54 8.34
CA SER A 304 6.94 -14.14 8.75
C SER A 304 5.70 -13.75 9.58
N LEU A 305 4.50 -14.07 9.08
CA LEU A 305 3.24 -13.76 9.77
C LEU A 305 3.13 -14.44 11.14
N LYS A 306 3.49 -15.73 11.22
CA LYS A 306 3.48 -16.53 12.46
C LYS A 306 4.38 -15.89 13.53
N TYR A 307 5.66 -15.70 13.21
CA TYR A 307 6.64 -15.26 14.20
C TYR A 307 6.52 -13.78 14.56
N LEU A 308 6.22 -12.91 13.60
CA LEU A 308 5.92 -11.51 13.89
C LEU A 308 4.62 -11.37 14.69
N GLY A 309 3.64 -12.27 14.51
CA GLY A 309 2.46 -12.36 15.36
C GLY A 309 2.81 -12.67 16.81
N PHE A 310 3.69 -13.65 17.06
CA PHE A 310 4.17 -13.95 18.40
C PHE A 310 4.98 -12.81 19.03
N LEU A 311 5.83 -12.14 18.24
CA LEU A 311 6.58 -10.98 18.69
C LEU A 311 5.66 -9.87 19.19
N GLN A 312 4.55 -9.60 18.49
CA GLN A 312 3.56 -8.61 18.90
C GLN A 312 2.95 -8.92 20.28
N VAL A 313 2.62 -10.20 20.53
CA VAL A 313 2.09 -10.66 21.82
C VAL A 313 3.14 -10.46 22.92
N HIS A 314 4.39 -10.87 22.68
CA HIS A 314 5.47 -10.71 23.65
C HIS A 314 5.77 -9.24 23.96
N ILE A 315 5.75 -8.36 22.95
CA ILE A 315 5.93 -6.91 23.14
C ILE A 315 4.90 -6.36 24.12
N ILE A 316 3.61 -6.69 23.95
CA ILE A 316 2.56 -6.23 24.87
C ILE A 316 2.76 -6.81 26.27
N ALA A 317 3.11 -8.09 26.36
CA ALA A 317 3.39 -8.74 27.64
C ALA A 317 4.51 -8.01 28.40
N ILE A 318 5.59 -7.63 27.70
CA ILE A 318 6.73 -6.89 28.26
C ILE A 318 6.33 -5.48 28.67
N LEU A 319 5.64 -4.73 27.80
CA LEU A 319 5.21 -3.35 28.09
C LEU A 319 4.23 -3.26 29.27
N LEU A 320 3.43 -4.31 29.47
CA LEU A 320 2.49 -4.43 30.58
C LEU A 320 3.07 -5.17 31.80
N GLU A 321 4.30 -5.67 31.72
CA GLU A 321 4.97 -6.45 32.78
C GLU A 321 4.18 -7.71 33.20
N LYS A 322 3.53 -8.37 32.24
CA LYS A 322 2.72 -9.58 32.46
C LYS A 322 3.62 -10.81 32.58
N LYS A 323 4.27 -10.96 33.74
CA LYS A 323 5.30 -12.00 34.03
C LYS A 323 4.92 -13.44 33.67
N LYS A 324 3.63 -13.80 33.73
CA LYS A 324 3.16 -15.14 33.36
C LYS A 324 3.25 -15.43 31.85
N ILE A 325 3.23 -14.38 31.03
CA ILE A 325 3.20 -14.45 29.56
C ILE A 325 4.56 -14.05 28.96
N MET A 326 5.29 -13.16 29.66
CA MET A 326 6.63 -12.74 29.26
C MET A 326 7.58 -13.94 29.19
N LYS A 327 8.03 -14.29 27.97
CA LYS A 327 9.16 -15.21 27.77
C LYS A 327 10.51 -14.51 27.85
N GLN A 328 10.53 -13.21 27.58
CA GLN A 328 11.72 -12.38 27.57
C GLN A 328 11.51 -11.15 28.45
N GLU A 329 12.60 -10.62 28.98
CA GLU A 329 12.58 -9.46 29.88
C GLU A 329 12.48 -8.13 29.14
N THR A 330 12.98 -8.06 27.90
CA THR A 330 13.05 -6.83 27.11
C THR A 330 12.57 -7.07 25.68
N VAL A 331 12.15 -5.99 25.02
CA VAL A 331 11.63 -6.04 23.64
C VAL A 331 12.73 -6.36 22.62
N GLU A 332 13.99 -6.04 22.91
CA GLU A 332 15.17 -6.38 22.12
C GLU A 332 15.43 -7.88 22.14
N LYS A 333 15.44 -8.50 23.33
CA LYS A 333 15.58 -9.96 23.46
C LYS A 333 14.43 -10.69 22.77
N ALA A 334 13.22 -10.16 22.83
CA ALA A 334 12.07 -10.72 22.12
C ALA A 334 12.23 -10.63 20.58
N ALA A 335 12.75 -9.50 20.07
CA ALA A 335 13.05 -9.33 18.65
C ALA A 335 14.18 -10.25 18.19
N GLU A 336 15.25 -10.38 18.98
CA GLU A 336 16.36 -11.29 18.73
C GLU A 336 15.86 -12.74 18.59
N GLU A 337 15.07 -13.21 19.56
CA GLU A 337 14.53 -14.56 19.56
C GLU A 337 13.57 -14.79 18.39
N CYS A 338 12.74 -13.79 18.05
CA CYS A 338 11.86 -13.87 16.88
C CYS A 338 12.64 -14.14 15.60
N ILE A 339 13.73 -13.42 15.36
CA ILE A 339 14.56 -13.63 14.16
C ILE A 339 15.30 -14.97 14.21
N ASN A 340 15.82 -15.36 15.39
CA ASN A 340 16.48 -16.66 15.55
C ASN A 340 15.55 -17.84 15.23
N GLU A 341 14.28 -17.76 15.65
CA GLU A 341 13.28 -18.78 15.33
C GLU A 341 12.93 -18.82 13.83
N ILE A 342 12.81 -17.66 13.18
CA ILE A 342 12.60 -17.58 11.73
C ILE A 342 13.78 -18.24 10.99
N LEU A 343 15.02 -17.90 11.36
CA LEU A 343 16.22 -18.49 10.75
C LEU A 343 16.24 -20.02 10.94
N ARG A 344 15.84 -20.50 12.13
CA ARG A 344 15.78 -21.93 12.44
C ARG A 344 14.74 -22.69 11.62
N GLU A 345 13.51 -22.15 11.51
CA GLU A 345 12.42 -22.80 10.78
C GLU A 345 12.64 -22.76 9.25
N THR A 346 13.14 -21.63 8.74
CA THR A 346 13.40 -21.46 7.31
C THR A 346 14.70 -22.09 6.83
N LYS A 347 15.63 -22.39 7.75
CA LYS A 347 17.03 -22.76 7.45
C LYS A 347 17.77 -21.70 6.60
N MET A 348 17.34 -20.45 6.68
CA MET A 348 17.99 -19.32 6.00
C MET A 348 19.18 -18.82 6.80
N THR A 349 20.08 -18.10 6.12
CA THR A 349 21.25 -17.47 6.74
C THR A 349 21.28 -15.98 6.37
N PHE A 350 20.95 -15.13 7.33
CA PHE A 350 21.18 -13.69 7.26
C PHE A 350 21.54 -13.15 8.64
N GLU A 351 22.21 -12.00 8.68
CA GLU A 351 22.66 -11.39 9.93
C GLU A 351 21.47 -11.00 10.81
N ASN A 352 21.51 -11.40 12.09
CA ASN A 352 20.54 -10.94 13.09
C ASN A 352 21.09 -9.68 13.77
N PRO A 353 20.59 -8.47 13.45
CA PRO A 353 21.13 -7.22 13.97
C PRO A 353 20.75 -6.96 15.44
N PHE A 354 19.96 -7.85 16.05
CA PHE A 354 19.55 -7.75 17.46
C PHE A 354 20.41 -8.58 18.39
N LYS A 355 21.39 -9.34 17.86
CA LYS A 355 22.26 -10.20 18.65
C LYS A 355 23.20 -9.38 19.52
N HIS A 356 22.93 -9.31 20.82
CA HIS A 356 23.81 -8.62 21.76
C HIS A 356 24.99 -9.53 22.16
N SER A 357 26.22 -9.04 22.00
CA SER A 357 27.41 -9.66 22.57
C SER A 357 27.32 -9.63 24.10
N SER A 358 27.13 -10.78 24.73
CA SER A 358 27.13 -10.90 26.18
C SER A 358 28.52 -10.65 26.75
N SER A 359 28.81 -9.41 27.18
CA SER A 359 29.91 -9.09 28.07
C SER A 359 29.59 -7.86 28.94
N GLU A 360 29.82 -8.04 30.25
CA GLU A 360 30.00 -7.05 31.31
C GLU A 360 28.76 -6.48 32.01
N GLY A 361 28.49 -7.04 33.19
CA GLY A 361 27.78 -6.35 34.25
C GLY A 361 28.70 -5.37 34.97
N SER A 362 28.16 -4.21 35.34
CA SER A 362 28.54 -3.56 36.60
C SER A 362 27.38 -2.73 37.12
N SER A 363 27.18 -2.83 38.43
CA SER A 363 26.18 -2.12 39.20
C SER A 363 26.47 -0.63 39.30
N SER A 364 25.45 0.21 39.32
CA SER A 364 25.45 1.36 40.23
C SER A 364 24.01 1.74 40.63
N ARG A 365 23.89 2.11 41.90
CA ARG A 365 22.66 2.38 42.66
C ARG A 365 22.43 3.90 42.78
N SER A 366 21.15 4.30 42.65
CA SER A 366 20.45 5.38 43.38
C SER A 366 20.75 6.85 43.02
N PRO A 367 19.94 7.87 43.40
CA PRO A 367 18.68 7.88 44.19
C PRO A 367 17.50 8.73 43.64
N SER A 368 16.38 8.64 44.36
CA SER A 368 15.11 9.36 44.25
C SER A 368 15.17 10.88 44.50
N GLY A 369 14.28 11.67 43.88
CA GLY A 369 13.96 13.02 44.38
C GLY A 369 13.00 13.89 43.54
N LYS A 370 11.71 13.86 43.93
CA LYS A 370 10.67 14.92 43.93
C LYS A 370 10.15 15.59 42.63
N THR A 371 8.81 15.57 42.57
CA THR A 371 7.84 16.23 41.70
C THR A 371 7.74 17.75 41.88
N THR A 372 7.47 18.46 40.78
CA THR A 372 6.65 19.69 40.75
C THR A 372 5.71 19.69 39.54
N LYS A 373 4.55 20.33 39.74
CA LYS A 373 3.31 20.28 38.99
C LYS A 373 3.28 21.16 37.72
N GLU A 374 2.39 20.75 36.82
CA GLU A 374 1.52 21.53 35.93
C GLU A 374 2.15 22.48 34.90
N GLU A 375 2.09 22.06 33.64
CA GLU A 375 1.56 22.93 32.58
C GLU A 375 0.86 22.08 31.51
N GLN A 376 -0.41 22.40 31.29
CA GLN A 376 -1.24 21.84 30.22
C GLN A 376 -0.79 22.43 28.89
N GLY A 377 -0.41 21.57 27.95
CA GLY A 377 -0.11 21.96 26.58
C GLY A 377 0.15 20.72 25.75
N LEU A 378 -0.40 20.67 24.54
CA LEU A 378 -0.18 19.58 23.58
C LEU A 378 1.34 19.39 23.34
N VAL A 379 1.82 18.14 23.45
CA VAL A 379 3.25 17.78 23.29
C VAL A 379 3.41 16.76 22.14
N PRO A 380 4.53 16.83 21.37
CA PRO A 380 4.64 16.37 19.99
C PRO A 380 4.94 14.87 19.84
N LEU A 381 4.67 14.34 18.64
CA LEU A 381 5.08 13.00 18.22
C LEU A 381 6.53 13.06 17.70
N VAL A 382 7.44 12.37 18.38
CA VAL A 382 8.85 12.23 17.98
C VAL A 382 9.10 10.82 17.45
N GLY A 383 9.65 10.73 16.24
CA GLY A 383 10.43 9.60 15.71
C GLY A 383 9.64 8.47 15.07
#